data_AF-A0A941NMK2-F1
#
_entry.id   AF-A0A941NMK2-F1
#
_cell.length_a   1.000
_cell.length_b   1.000
_cell.length_c   1.000
_cell.angle_alpha   90.00
_cell.angle_beta   90.00
_cell.angle_gamma   90.00
#
_symmetry.space_group_name_H-M   'P 1'
#
loop_
_entity.id
_entity.type
_entity.pdbx_description
1 polymer ?
#
loop_
_entity_poly.entity_id
_entity_poly.type
_entity_poly.pdbx_seq_one_letter_code
_entity_poly.pdbx_strand_id
1 'polypeptide(L)'
;MRLLSAAVLLVLASAGLAQAFVQTKFASEEAARQRCPTDMVVWLILPGNSFVIKSDPRYGATQRGAYMCERDAIAAGNRGAH
;
A
#
# COMPACT_ATOMS: atom_id res chain seq x y z
N MET A 1 45.93 -7.84 -41.25
CA MET A 1 45.86 -9.09 -40.43
C MET A 1 46.58 -8.79 -39.13
N ARG A 2 45.94 -8.64 -37.97
CA ARG A 2 44.91 -9.50 -37.37
C ARG A 2 43.93 -8.65 -36.55
N LEU A 3 42.64 -8.78 -36.86
CA LEU A 3 41.52 -8.46 -35.97
C LEU A 3 41.64 -9.34 -34.72
N LEU A 4 41.47 -8.80 -33.52
CA LEU A 4 41.08 -9.57 -32.34
C LEU A 4 40.40 -8.65 -31.30
N SER A 5 39.06 -8.76 -31.31
CA SER A 5 38.19 -8.74 -30.13
C SER A 5 37.95 -7.40 -29.42
N ALA A 6 37.00 -6.65 -29.97
CA ALA A 6 36.04 -5.88 -29.18
C ALA A 6 35.22 -6.84 -28.31
N ALA A 7 35.82 -7.35 -27.24
CA ALA A 7 35.12 -8.15 -26.24
C ALA A 7 34.38 -7.20 -25.29
N VAL A 8 33.19 -6.83 -25.72
CA VAL A 8 31.97 -6.58 -24.93
C VAL A 8 32.19 -6.77 -23.42
N LEU A 9 32.51 -5.69 -22.72
CA LEU A 9 32.18 -5.53 -21.30
C LEU A 9 30.97 -4.61 -21.21
N LEU A 10 29.84 -5.09 -21.75
CA LEU A 10 28.53 -4.58 -21.36
C LEU A 10 28.31 -5.06 -19.92
N VAL A 11 28.74 -4.25 -18.96
CA VAL A 11 28.32 -4.41 -17.57
C VAL A 11 26.80 -4.21 -17.59
N LEU A 12 26.06 -5.31 -17.48
CA LEU A 12 24.63 -5.33 -17.21
C LEU A 12 24.42 -4.62 -15.87
N ALA A 13 24.15 -3.32 -15.92
CA ALA A 13 23.57 -2.60 -14.81
C ALA A 13 22.16 -3.15 -14.61
N SER A 14 22.03 -4.20 -13.79
CA SER A 14 20.76 -4.54 -13.18
C SER A 14 20.41 -3.39 -12.23
N ALA A 15 19.79 -2.35 -12.81
CA ALA A 15 18.99 -1.42 -12.06
C ALA A 15 17.91 -2.26 -11.37
N GLY A 16 18.19 -2.67 -10.14
CA GLY A 16 17.21 -3.31 -9.29
C GLY A 16 16.01 -2.38 -9.26
N LEU A 17 14.88 -2.84 -9.78
CA LEU A 17 13.59 -2.25 -9.50
C LEU A 17 13.47 -2.27 -7.98
N ALA A 18 13.82 -1.16 -7.33
CA ALA A 18 13.50 -0.95 -5.94
C ALA A 18 11.97 -1.00 -5.88
N GLN A 19 11.42 -2.18 -5.58
CA GLN A 19 10.03 -2.34 -5.26
C GLN A 19 9.81 -1.54 -3.99
N ALA A 20 9.40 -0.29 -4.16
CA ALA A 20 8.88 0.51 -3.08
C ALA A 20 7.71 -0.29 -2.49
N PHE A 21 7.92 -0.85 -1.30
CA PHE A 21 6.83 -1.42 -0.54
C PHE A 21 5.87 -0.27 -0.24
N VAL A 22 4.77 -0.23 -1.00
CA VAL A 22 3.71 0.73 -0.74
C VAL A 22 3.09 0.34 0.59
N GLN A 23 3.36 1.12 1.63
CA GLN A 23 2.59 1.05 2.86
C GLN A 23 1.15 1.44 2.52
N THR A 24 0.22 0.53 2.74
CA THR A 24 -1.22 0.73 2.51
C THR A 24 -1.98 0.87 3.82
N LYS A 25 -1.35 0.59 4.96
CA LYS A 25 -1.93 0.70 6.30
C LYS A 25 -1.23 1.83 7.06
N PHE A 26 -2.01 2.66 7.72
CA PHE A 26 -1.53 3.86 8.40
C PHE A 26 -2.03 3.88 9.85
N ALA A 27 -1.18 4.38 10.76
CA ALA A 27 -1.54 4.56 12.17
C ALA A 27 -2.41 5.81 12.41
N SER A 28 -2.39 6.79 11.49
CA SER A 28 -3.17 8.02 11.60
C SER A 28 -4.04 8.29 10.36
N GLU A 29 -5.16 8.97 10.56
CA GLU A 29 -6.08 9.31 9.47
C GLU A 29 -5.41 10.30 8.51
N GLU A 30 -4.59 11.22 9.04
CA GLU A 30 -3.91 12.26 8.27
C GLU A 30 -2.88 11.65 7.31
N ALA A 31 -2.11 10.65 7.77
CA ALA A 31 -1.14 9.94 6.93
C ALA A 31 -1.86 9.16 5.82
N ALA A 32 -2.99 8.52 6.14
CA ALA A 32 -3.82 7.87 5.14
C ALA A 32 -4.38 8.88 4.13
N ARG A 33 -4.88 10.04 4.59
CA ARG A 33 -5.44 11.08 3.72
C ARG A 33 -4.44 11.57 2.67
N GLN A 34 -3.17 11.71 3.04
CA GLN A 34 -2.10 12.07 2.11
C GLN A 34 -1.90 11.02 1.01
N ARG A 35 -2.17 9.74 1.29
CA ARG A 35 -2.06 8.64 0.34
C ARG A 35 -3.34 8.37 -0.46
N CYS A 36 -4.49 8.77 0.09
CA CYS A 36 -5.82 8.57 -0.47
C CYS A 36 -6.44 9.90 -0.99
N PRO A 37 -5.80 10.65 -1.93
CA PRO A 37 -6.30 11.97 -2.31
C PRO A 37 -7.63 11.92 -3.07
N THR A 38 -7.92 10.81 -3.76
CA THR A 38 -9.16 10.61 -4.54
C THR A 38 -10.07 9.53 -3.92
N ASP A 39 -9.73 9.03 -2.75
CA ASP A 39 -10.35 7.86 -2.15
C ASP A 39 -10.70 8.13 -0.69
N MET A 40 -11.73 7.49 -0.16
CA MET A 40 -12.04 7.65 1.25
C MET A 40 -11.06 6.85 2.11
N VAL A 41 -10.79 7.39 3.29
CA VAL A 41 -10.03 6.67 4.31
C VAL A 41 -11.03 5.83 5.09
N VAL A 42 -10.73 4.55 5.22
CA VAL A 42 -11.49 3.57 5.99
C VAL A 42 -10.67 3.10 7.18
N TRP A 43 -11.36 2.56 8.18
CA TRP A 43 -10.74 1.95 9.34
C TRP A 43 -10.86 0.42 9.25
N LEU A 44 -9.73 -0.28 9.12
CA LEU A 44 -9.67 -1.73 9.18
C LEU A 44 -9.91 -2.22 10.61
N ILE A 45 -10.76 -3.22 10.76
CA ILE A 45 -10.95 -3.95 12.02
C ILE A 45 -10.03 -5.19 11.98
N LEU A 46 -8.96 -5.19 12.77
CA LEU A 46 -8.01 -6.30 12.85
C LEU A 46 -8.15 -7.08 14.18
N PRO A 47 -7.94 -8.41 14.16
CA PRO A 47 -7.71 -9.25 13.00
C PRO A 47 -9.06 -9.53 12.31
N GLY A 48 -9.07 -9.52 10.98
CA GLY A 48 -10.29 -9.68 10.20
C GLY A 48 -10.11 -9.18 8.78
N ASN A 49 -11.19 -9.26 8.01
CA ASN A 49 -11.26 -8.74 6.65
C ASN A 49 -12.41 -7.73 6.51
N SER A 50 -12.60 -6.89 7.52
CA SER A 50 -13.67 -5.89 7.55
C SER A 50 -13.12 -4.49 7.72
N PHE A 51 -13.77 -3.52 7.11
CA PHE A 51 -13.49 -2.10 7.31
C PHE A 51 -14.78 -1.33 7.59
N VAL A 52 -14.66 -0.19 8.26
CA VAL A 52 -15.75 0.74 8.50
C VAL A 52 -15.38 2.13 8.02
N ILE A 53 -16.41 2.94 7.72
CA ILE A 53 -16.27 4.32 7.27
C ILE A 53 -16.36 5.30 8.44
N LYS A 54 -16.04 6.57 8.20
CA LYS A 54 -15.96 7.61 9.24
C LYS A 54 -17.24 7.83 10.05
N SER A 55 -18.41 7.51 9.50
CA SER A 55 -19.68 7.62 10.22
C SER A 55 -19.95 6.47 11.20
N ASP A 56 -19.16 5.39 11.17
CA ASP A 56 -19.30 4.25 12.07
C ASP A 56 -18.59 4.53 13.42
N PRO A 57 -19.22 4.24 14.57
CA PRO A 57 -18.62 4.45 15.89
C PRO A 57 -17.29 3.72 16.13
N ARG A 58 -17.02 2.64 15.38
CA ARG A 58 -15.79 1.85 15.48
C ARG A 58 -14.61 2.48 14.76
N TYR A 59 -14.84 3.50 13.94
CA TYR A 59 -13.81 4.17 13.15
C TYR A 59 -12.76 4.82 14.06
N GLY A 60 -11.52 4.30 14.02
CA GLY A 60 -10.42 4.75 14.89
C GLY A 60 -10.53 4.30 16.36
N ALA A 61 -11.58 3.55 16.73
CA ALA A 61 -11.88 3.26 18.13
C ALA A 61 -11.39 1.88 18.60
N THR A 62 -11.13 0.94 17.68
CA THR A 62 -10.68 -0.40 18.05
C THR A 62 -9.19 -0.44 18.37
N GLN A 63 -8.78 -1.14 19.43
CA GLN A 63 -7.37 -1.21 19.84
C GLN A 63 -6.40 -1.73 18.76
N ARG A 64 -6.90 -2.56 17.84
CA ARG A 64 -6.11 -3.16 16.75
C ARG A 64 -6.75 -2.84 15.42
N GLY A 65 -6.68 -1.59 14.99
CA GLY A 65 -7.09 -1.20 13.64
C GLY A 65 -6.02 -0.37 12.93
N ALA A 66 -6.28 -0.07 11.67
CA ALA A 66 -5.41 0.76 10.85
C ALA A 66 -6.24 1.55 9.84
N TYR A 67 -5.81 2.76 9.53
CA TYR A 67 -6.37 3.53 8.44
C TYR A 67 -5.85 3.01 7.10
N MET A 68 -6.67 3.02 6.07
CA MET A 68 -6.33 2.54 4.73
C MET A 68 -7.21 3.24 3.69
N CYS A 69 -6.76 3.33 2.43
CA CYS A 69 -7.65 3.76 1.35
C CYS A 69 -8.71 2.68 1.09
N GLU A 70 -9.97 3.05 0.85
CA GLU A 70 -11.05 2.08 0.59
C GLU A 70 -10.69 1.11 -0.54
N ARG A 71 -10.20 1.61 -1.67
CA ARG A 71 -9.84 0.76 -2.80
C ARG A 71 -8.74 -0.22 -2.47
N ASP A 72 -7.73 0.21 -1.70
CA ASP A 72 -6.68 -0.69 -1.26
C ASP A 72 -7.25 -1.76 -0.31
N ALA A 73 -8.19 -1.37 0.57
CA ALA A 73 -8.84 -2.30 1.49
C ALA A 73 -9.64 -3.37 0.72
N ILE A 74 -10.41 -2.95 -0.29
CA ILE A 74 -11.15 -3.83 -1.20
C ILE A 74 -10.19 -4.73 -1.98
N ALA A 75 -9.11 -4.16 -2.55
CA ALA A 75 -8.10 -4.92 -3.28
C ALA A 75 -7.39 -5.96 -2.40
N ALA A 76 -7.25 -5.67 -1.09
CA ALA A 76 -6.74 -6.60 -0.10
C ALA A 76 -7.79 -7.63 0.40
N GLY A 77 -9.01 -7.64 -0.17
CA GLY A 77 -10.07 -8.59 0.17
C GLY A 77 -10.88 -8.23 1.42
N ASN A 78 -10.78 -6.99 1.90
CA ASN A 78 -11.62 -6.51 3.00
C ASN A 78 -13.00 -6.11 2.49
N ARG A 79 -14.00 -6.20 3.36
CA ARG A 79 -15.41 -5.90 3.07
C ARG A 79 -15.92 -4.81 4.02
N GLY A 80 -16.81 -3.95 3.53
CA GLY A 80 -17.49 -2.98 4.37
C GLY A 80 -18.33 -3.70 5.43
N ALA A 81 -18.12 -3.37 6.70
CA ALA A 81 -19.04 -3.74 7.77
C ALA A 81 -20.12 -2.66 7.87
N HIS A 82 -21.38 -3.09 7.88
CA HIS A 82 -22.54 -2.25 8.13
C HIS A 82 -22.90 -2.24 9.63
#